data_AF-A0A4W4EUY4-F1
#
_entry.id   AF-A0A4W4EUY4-F1
#
_cell.length_a   1.000
_cell.length_b   1.000
_cell.length_c   1.000
_cell.angle_alpha   90.00
_cell.angle_beta   90.00
_cell.angle_gamma   90.00
#
_symmetry.space_group_name_H-M   'P 1'
#
loop_
_entity.id
_entity.type
_entity.pdbx_description
1 polymer ?
#
loop_
_entity_poly.entity_id
_entity_poly.type
_entity_poly.pdbx_seq_one_letter_code
_entity_poly.pdbx_strand_id
1 'polypeptide(L)'
;MRRLGSVQQKIPCVFLTEVRAEPSRKRDCQFQVVATDNVNPVALDANIDCAVATEKVDGTCCYVTAHKGKPYLWARLDRKPTKQADKRFKVYQYSQKTCKGFTWNVEEDFRAVPDSWIPAHRVQQENGHPIPDEHGHIPGWVPVEKTNKQYCWHASVVSYDAEVALVLRPYCENEDLLEIASVPLADLMEQTLELIGTNVNGNPYSLGSKKHPLHVLVPHGILRVRNAPPVVYQQLYSWFQECQDGCVEGIVWHCNDGTLIKVHRHHLGLKWPNGDPFLNSRPVVIHMDMMEYNQDSLSDSQQNLLNALSRFNGHHFNSLREIHLDA
;
A
#
# COMPACT_ATOMS: atom_id res chain seq x y z
N MET A 1 -3.18 9.92 -19.29
CA MET A 1 -4.06 9.67 -18.12
C MET A 1 -3.53 10.46 -16.93
N ARG A 2 -4.41 11.14 -16.19
CA ARG A 2 -4.05 11.79 -14.91
C ARG A 2 -3.61 10.66 -13.96
N ARG A 3 -2.39 10.70 -13.43
CA ARG A 3 -1.87 9.68 -12.51
C ARG A 3 -2.70 9.75 -11.22
N LEU A 4 -3.48 8.71 -10.93
CA LEU A 4 -4.30 8.61 -9.71
C LEU A 4 -3.42 8.24 -8.52
N GLY A 5 -3.87 8.51 -7.29
CA GLY A 5 -3.51 7.62 -6.18
C GLY A 5 -2.23 7.86 -5.40
N SER A 6 -1.72 9.08 -5.27
CA SER A 6 -0.56 9.33 -4.40
C SER A 6 -0.94 9.29 -2.91
N VAL A 7 -0.51 8.26 -2.19
CA VAL A 7 -0.78 8.06 -0.75
C VAL A 7 0.13 8.94 0.10
N GLN A 8 -0.22 10.22 0.22
CA GLN A 8 0.58 11.21 0.95
C GLN A 8 0.09 11.45 2.39
N GLN A 9 -1.03 10.84 2.79
CA GLN A 9 -1.63 10.94 4.12
C GLN A 9 -2.30 9.62 4.52
N LYS A 10 -2.77 9.52 5.77
CA LYS A 10 -3.69 8.44 6.15
C LYS A 10 -4.99 8.58 5.37
N ILE A 11 -5.34 7.53 4.63
CA ILE A 11 -6.59 7.49 3.87
C ILE A 11 -7.77 7.23 4.84
N PRO A 12 -8.76 8.13 4.94
CA PRO A 12 -9.93 7.96 5.80
C PRO A 12 -10.84 6.83 5.31
N CYS A 13 -11.63 6.29 6.24
CA CYS A 13 -12.70 5.36 5.91
C CYS A 13 -13.86 6.10 5.21
N VAL A 14 -14.50 5.45 4.24
CA VAL A 14 -15.67 5.96 3.51
C VAL A 14 -16.87 6.18 4.43
N PHE A 15 -16.96 5.39 5.50
CA PHE A 15 -17.92 5.58 6.57
C PHE A 15 -17.22 6.15 7.80
N LEU A 16 -17.97 6.87 8.64
CA LEU A 16 -17.50 7.23 9.98
C LEU A 16 -17.16 5.95 10.74
N THR A 17 -16.08 5.98 11.53
CA THR A 17 -15.63 4.83 12.31
C THR A 17 -15.81 5.07 13.80
N GLU A 18 -16.19 4.03 14.53
CA GLU A 18 -16.29 4.04 15.98
C GLU A 18 -15.39 2.96 16.59
N VAL A 19 -14.97 3.19 17.83
CA VAL A 19 -14.21 2.22 18.62
C VAL A 19 -15.20 1.46 19.50
N ARG A 20 -15.37 0.16 19.27
CA ARG A 20 -16.17 -0.72 20.11
C ARG A 20 -15.33 -1.35 21.20
N ALA A 21 -15.93 -1.49 22.39
CA ALA A 21 -15.35 -2.15 23.56
C ALA A 21 -15.28 -3.70 23.42
N GLU A 22 -15.14 -4.19 22.19
CA GLU A 22 -14.98 -5.61 21.88
C GLU A 22 -13.52 -5.90 21.53
N PRO A 23 -12.99 -7.08 21.88
CA PRO A 23 -11.64 -7.48 21.49
C PRO A 23 -11.49 -7.48 19.96
N SER A 24 -10.42 -6.84 19.50
CA SER A 24 -10.04 -6.82 18.09
C SER A 24 -9.82 -8.23 17.58
N ARG A 25 -10.50 -8.57 16.50
CA ARG A 25 -10.33 -9.85 15.79
C ARG A 25 -8.94 -10.02 15.17
N LYS A 26 -8.10 -8.97 15.13
CA LYS A 26 -6.72 -9.01 14.62
C LYS A 26 -5.67 -9.21 15.71
N ARG A 27 -5.89 -8.76 16.96
CA ARG A 27 -4.90 -8.80 18.06
C ARG A 27 -5.58 -8.83 19.43
N ASP A 28 -5.13 -9.72 20.31
CA ASP A 28 -5.58 -9.76 21.71
C ASP A 28 -5.35 -8.39 22.39
N CYS A 29 -6.32 -7.98 23.21
CA CYS A 29 -6.29 -6.76 24.03
C CYS A 29 -6.30 -5.41 23.25
N GLN A 30 -6.77 -5.37 22.01
CA GLN A 30 -7.08 -4.11 21.31
C GLN A 30 -8.59 -3.91 21.13
N PHE A 31 -9.05 -2.66 21.08
CA PHE A 31 -10.43 -2.34 20.73
C PHE A 31 -10.69 -2.54 19.23
N GLN A 32 -11.92 -2.90 18.87
CA GLN A 32 -12.32 -3.03 17.48
C GLN A 32 -12.72 -1.67 16.90
N VAL A 33 -12.10 -1.25 15.79
CA VAL A 33 -12.55 -0.10 15.01
C VAL A 33 -13.47 -0.61 13.90
N VAL A 34 -14.72 -0.15 13.89
CA VAL A 34 -15.74 -0.54 12.90
C VAL A 34 -16.33 0.69 12.23
N ALA A 35 -16.76 0.51 10.99
CA ALA A 35 -17.55 1.49 10.26
C ALA A 35 -18.99 1.52 10.80
N THR A 36 -19.51 2.73 10.94
CA THR A 36 -20.96 2.98 11.06
C THR A 36 -21.60 2.90 9.68
N ASP A 37 -22.92 3.02 9.61
CA ASP A 37 -23.67 3.17 8.37
C ASP A 37 -23.65 4.61 7.80
N ASN A 38 -23.10 5.57 8.54
CA ASN A 38 -23.02 6.97 8.13
C ASN A 38 -21.80 7.22 7.24
N VAL A 39 -22.03 7.75 6.04
CA VAL A 39 -20.96 8.16 5.13
C VAL A 39 -20.15 9.29 5.77
N ASN A 40 -18.83 9.20 5.66
CA ASN A 40 -17.91 10.20 6.16
C ASN A 40 -18.09 11.51 5.36
N PRO A 41 -18.32 12.67 5.99
CA PRO A 41 -18.45 13.95 5.28
C PRO A 41 -17.29 14.24 4.32
N VAL A 42 -16.05 13.82 4.66
CA VAL A 42 -14.88 13.97 3.78
C VAL A 42 -15.07 13.24 2.44
N ALA A 43 -15.79 12.11 2.43
CA ALA A 43 -16.09 11.39 1.19
C ALA A 43 -17.15 12.10 0.33
N LEU A 44 -18.16 12.71 0.98
CA LEU A 44 -19.19 13.50 0.31
C LEU A 44 -18.61 14.78 -0.29
N ASP A 45 -17.80 15.50 0.49
CA ASP A 45 -17.12 16.73 0.08
C ASP A 45 -16.19 16.49 -1.11
N ALA A 46 -15.58 15.31 -1.18
CA ALA A 46 -14.72 14.88 -2.29
C ALA A 46 -15.50 14.38 -3.53
N ASN A 47 -16.84 14.37 -3.51
CA ASN A 47 -17.70 13.86 -4.57
C ASN A 47 -17.37 12.40 -4.97
N ILE A 48 -17.37 11.51 -3.98
CA ILE A 48 -16.98 10.10 -4.14
C ILE A 48 -17.78 9.33 -5.22
N ASP A 49 -19.02 9.72 -5.52
CA ASP A 49 -19.83 9.06 -6.55
C ASP A 49 -19.24 9.20 -7.97
N CYS A 50 -18.36 10.20 -8.17
CA CYS A 50 -17.62 10.41 -9.41
C CYS A 50 -16.18 9.86 -9.37
N ALA A 51 -15.80 9.18 -8.29
CA ALA A 51 -14.43 8.69 -8.09
C ALA A 51 -14.17 7.37 -8.81
N VAL A 52 -12.90 7.11 -9.13
CA VAL A 52 -12.47 5.82 -9.67
C VAL A 52 -12.23 4.84 -8.51
N ALA A 53 -12.96 3.73 -8.49
CA ALA A 53 -12.78 2.67 -7.50
C ALA A 53 -11.68 1.69 -7.94
N THR A 54 -10.75 1.39 -7.04
CA THR A 54 -9.67 0.43 -7.25
C THR A 54 -9.51 -0.53 -6.08
N GLU A 55 -8.96 -1.70 -6.34
CA GLU A 55 -8.64 -2.69 -5.31
C GLU A 55 -7.71 -2.07 -4.26
N LYS A 56 -8.05 -2.22 -2.98
CA LYS A 56 -7.10 -1.99 -1.90
C LYS A 56 -6.20 -3.22 -1.81
N VAL A 57 -4.93 -3.05 -2.16
CA VAL A 57 -3.93 -4.11 -2.06
C VAL A 57 -3.36 -4.18 -0.64
N ASP A 58 -3.19 -5.40 -0.09
CA ASP A 58 -2.60 -5.62 1.23
C ASP A 58 -1.07 -5.70 1.14
N GLY A 59 -0.46 -4.52 1.09
CA GLY A 59 0.98 -4.37 1.00
C GLY A 59 1.56 -3.41 2.03
N THR A 60 2.84 -3.11 1.85
CA THR A 60 3.48 -1.98 2.50
C THR A 60 3.72 -0.86 1.49
N CYS A 61 3.21 0.32 1.84
CA CYS A 61 3.26 1.47 0.95
C CYS A 61 4.70 1.93 0.68
N CYS A 62 4.97 2.25 -0.57
CA CYS A 62 6.24 2.71 -1.11
C CYS A 62 6.01 3.97 -1.95
N TYR A 63 7.09 4.66 -2.27
CA TYR A 63 7.09 5.86 -3.08
C TYR A 63 8.37 5.93 -3.91
N VAL A 64 8.29 6.41 -5.15
CA VAL A 64 9.48 6.60 -5.99
C VAL A 64 9.73 8.09 -6.15
N THR A 65 10.91 8.55 -5.72
CA THR A 65 11.36 9.93 -5.89
C THR A 65 12.88 10.01 -5.92
N ALA A 66 13.42 11.20 -6.15
CA ALA A 66 14.85 11.41 -6.29
C ALA A 66 15.59 11.20 -4.96
N HIS A 67 16.66 10.41 -4.99
CA HIS A 67 17.65 10.30 -3.92
C HIS A 67 19.04 10.35 -4.55
N LYS A 68 19.95 11.19 -4.03
CA LYS A 68 21.32 11.36 -4.57
C LYS A 68 21.35 11.62 -6.09
N GLY A 69 20.38 12.39 -6.59
CA GLY A 69 20.27 12.76 -8.01
C GLY A 69 19.70 11.68 -8.94
N LYS A 70 19.22 10.54 -8.42
CA LYS A 70 18.65 9.44 -9.21
C LYS A 70 17.27 9.01 -8.71
N PRO A 71 16.41 8.43 -9.57
CA PRO A 71 15.18 7.76 -9.14
C PRO A 71 15.48 6.65 -8.12
N TYR A 72 14.76 6.64 -7.00
CA TYR A 72 14.98 5.68 -5.91
C TYR A 72 13.65 5.21 -5.34
N LEU A 73 13.63 3.99 -4.81
CA LEU A 73 12.49 3.49 -4.04
C LEU A 73 12.61 3.97 -2.60
N TRP A 74 11.50 4.43 -2.05
CA TRP A 74 11.37 4.88 -0.67
C TRP A 74 10.30 4.06 0.04
N ALA A 75 10.63 3.57 1.23
CA ALA A 75 9.70 2.84 2.07
C ALA A 75 8.95 3.81 2.98
N ARG A 76 7.68 3.51 3.27
CA ARG A 76 6.91 4.28 4.23
C ARG A 76 7.50 4.19 5.64
N LEU A 77 7.73 5.33 6.27
CA LEU A 77 8.09 5.45 7.68
C LEU A 77 7.28 6.58 8.31
N ASP A 78 6.17 6.23 8.97
CA ASP A 78 5.41 7.19 9.78
C ASP A 78 6.21 7.53 11.05
N ARG A 79 6.50 8.82 11.29
CA ARG A 79 7.02 9.29 12.57
C ARG A 79 5.87 9.25 13.59
N LYS A 80 6.08 8.45 14.64
CA LYS A 80 5.06 8.08 15.65
C LYS A 80 5.38 8.69 17.01
N PRO A 81 4.37 8.86 17.87
CA PRO A 81 4.59 9.34 19.22
C PRO A 81 5.41 8.35 20.06
N THR A 82 6.07 8.89 21.09
CA THR A 82 6.67 8.11 22.16
C THR A 82 5.58 7.39 22.95
N LYS A 83 5.95 6.35 23.72
CA LYS A 83 4.99 5.63 24.57
C LYS A 83 4.32 6.56 25.59
N GLN A 84 5.05 7.54 26.11
CA GLN A 84 4.54 8.50 27.09
C GLN A 84 3.54 9.47 26.44
N ALA A 85 3.88 10.01 25.27
CA ALA A 85 2.99 10.91 24.54
C ALA A 85 1.71 10.20 24.08
N ASP A 86 1.81 8.97 23.55
CA ASP A 86 0.65 8.15 23.17
C ASP A 86 -0.27 7.88 24.37
N LYS A 87 0.29 7.63 25.56
CA LYS A 87 -0.50 7.47 26.79
C LYS A 87 -1.22 8.77 27.15
N ARG A 88 -0.55 9.92 27.09
CA ARG A 88 -1.15 11.23 27.38
C ARG A 88 -2.28 11.55 26.40
N PHE A 89 -2.07 11.27 25.11
CA PHE A 89 -3.08 11.45 24.08
C PHE A 89 -4.31 10.56 24.30
N LYS A 90 -4.13 9.27 24.63
CA LYS A 90 -5.25 8.37 24.96
C LYS A 90 -6.08 8.82 26.16
N VAL A 91 -5.42 9.35 27.20
CA VAL A 91 -6.10 9.92 28.37
C VAL A 91 -6.92 11.16 27.96
N TYR A 92 -6.37 12.02 27.11
CA TYR A 92 -7.11 13.17 26.57
C TYR A 92 -8.32 12.71 25.73
N GLN A 93 -8.13 11.78 24.80
CA GLN A 93 -9.20 11.23 23.98
C GLN A 93 -10.34 10.65 24.82
N TYR A 94 -10.01 9.89 25.88
CA TYR A 94 -11.01 9.31 26.77
C TYR A 94 -11.79 10.38 27.56
N SER A 95 -11.10 11.39 28.07
CA SER A 95 -11.72 12.45 28.89
C SER A 95 -12.54 13.45 28.08
N GLN A 96 -12.07 13.86 26.91
CA GLN A 96 -12.72 14.86 26.06
C GLN A 96 -13.66 14.23 25.02
N LYS A 97 -13.62 12.91 24.84
CA LYS A 97 -14.33 12.17 23.77
C LYS A 97 -14.08 12.75 22.37
N THR A 98 -12.93 13.36 22.17
CA THR A 98 -12.50 13.95 20.89
C THR A 98 -10.98 13.84 20.74
N CYS A 99 -10.52 13.76 19.51
CA CYS A 99 -9.10 13.88 19.15
C CYS A 99 -8.67 15.34 18.97
N LYS A 100 -9.64 16.26 18.80
CA LYS A 100 -9.38 17.66 18.49
C LYS A 100 -8.92 18.44 19.72
N GLY A 101 -8.04 19.42 19.52
CA GLY A 101 -7.54 20.32 20.56
C GLY A 101 -6.38 19.78 21.40
N PHE A 102 -5.95 18.53 21.18
CA PHE A 102 -4.72 18.03 21.81
C PHE A 102 -3.49 18.72 21.21
N THR A 103 -2.68 19.35 22.05
CA THR A 103 -1.44 20.00 21.61
C THR A 103 -0.27 19.03 21.73
N TRP A 104 0.34 18.75 20.59
CA TRP A 104 1.55 17.93 20.47
C TRP A 104 2.81 18.81 20.56
N ASN A 105 3.79 18.40 21.36
CA ASN A 105 5.15 18.93 21.27
C ASN A 105 5.94 18.04 20.30
N VAL A 106 6.09 18.46 19.04
CA VAL A 106 6.72 17.63 17.99
C VAL A 106 8.17 17.22 18.31
N GLU A 107 8.90 18.00 19.10
CA GLU A 107 10.28 17.70 19.46
C GLU A 107 10.38 16.60 20.51
N GLU A 108 9.52 16.64 21.53
CA GLU A 108 9.56 15.74 22.69
C GLU A 108 8.63 14.52 22.54
N ASP A 109 7.46 14.72 21.92
CA ASP A 109 6.40 13.71 21.89
C ASP A 109 6.64 12.64 20.82
N PHE A 110 7.57 12.84 19.88
CA PHE A 110 7.75 11.97 18.72
C PHE A 110 9.13 11.32 18.67
N ARG A 111 9.16 10.08 18.18
CA ARG A 111 10.43 9.35 18.00
C ARG A 111 11.30 10.05 16.95
N ALA A 112 12.62 9.92 17.12
CA ALA A 112 13.58 10.33 16.11
C ALA A 112 13.40 9.51 14.82
N VAL A 113 13.70 10.14 13.70
CA VAL A 113 13.76 9.54 12.36
C VAL A 113 15.17 9.70 11.80
N PRO A 114 15.59 8.86 10.84
CA PRO A 114 16.88 9.05 10.16
C PRO A 114 16.96 10.40 9.44
N ASP A 115 18.16 10.95 9.26
CA ASP A 115 18.39 12.22 8.56
C ASP A 115 17.89 12.21 7.10
N SER A 116 17.86 11.03 6.48
CA SER A 116 17.34 10.84 5.13
C SER A 116 15.81 10.79 5.06
N TRP A 117 15.11 10.84 6.21
CA TRP A 117 13.66 10.83 6.24
C TRP A 117 13.08 12.13 5.69
N ILE A 118 12.05 12.01 4.85
CA ILE A 118 11.31 13.17 4.33
C ILE A 118 9.82 13.04 4.69
N PRO A 119 9.14 14.16 5.03
CA PRO A 119 7.70 14.13 5.23
C PRO A 119 7.00 13.85 3.90
N ALA A 120 5.84 13.19 3.96
CA ALA A 120 5.01 13.03 2.78
C ALA A 120 4.45 14.38 2.32
N HIS A 121 4.24 14.57 1.00
CA HIS A 121 3.98 15.87 0.37
C HIS A 121 2.77 16.62 0.92
N ARG A 122 1.76 15.91 1.42
CA ARG A 122 0.53 16.52 1.96
C ARG A 122 0.54 16.63 3.48
N VAL A 123 1.64 16.30 4.16
CA VAL A 123 1.76 16.56 5.59
C VAL A 123 1.73 18.06 5.84
N GLN A 124 0.86 18.51 6.74
CA GLN A 124 0.79 19.91 7.14
C GLN A 124 2.11 20.33 7.79
N GLN A 125 2.48 21.58 7.59
CA GLN A 125 3.70 22.15 8.17
C GLN A 125 3.40 23.45 8.89
N GLU A 126 4.08 23.66 10.01
CA GLU A 126 4.08 24.91 10.76
C GLU A 126 5.53 25.37 10.88
N ASN A 127 5.83 26.60 10.44
CA ASN A 127 7.18 27.15 10.38
C ASN A 127 8.21 26.24 9.67
N GLY A 128 7.78 25.51 8.63
CA GLY A 128 8.62 24.56 7.89
C GLY A 128 8.83 23.20 8.56
N HIS A 129 8.20 22.95 9.71
CA HIS A 129 8.27 21.67 10.41
C HIS A 129 6.98 20.87 10.22
N PRO A 130 7.06 19.55 9.93
CA PRO A 130 5.89 18.72 9.76
C PRO A 130 5.15 18.53 11.08
N ILE A 131 3.85 18.77 11.07
CA ILE A 131 2.96 18.57 12.23
C ILE A 131 2.13 17.29 12.09
N PRO A 132 1.77 16.64 13.20
CA PRO A 132 0.98 15.41 13.17
C PRO A 132 -0.47 15.66 12.73
N ASP A 133 -1.09 14.62 12.18
CA ASP A 133 -2.54 14.59 11.99
C ASP A 133 -3.29 14.52 13.34
N GLU A 134 -4.62 14.58 13.29
CA GLU A 134 -5.50 14.52 14.48
C GLU A 134 -5.29 13.25 15.33
N HIS A 135 -4.63 12.23 14.80
CA HIS A 135 -4.35 10.96 15.47
C HIS A 135 -2.88 10.82 15.90
N GLY A 136 -2.08 11.88 15.77
CA GLY A 136 -0.67 11.84 16.16
C GLY A 136 0.23 11.14 15.15
N HIS A 137 -0.13 11.06 13.86
CA HIS A 137 0.75 10.48 12.84
C HIS A 137 1.39 11.56 11.97
N ILE A 138 2.69 11.41 11.72
CA ILE A 138 3.41 12.19 10.71
C ILE A 138 3.89 11.24 9.61
N PRO A 139 3.11 11.07 8.53
CA PRO A 139 3.51 10.40 7.30
C PRO A 139 4.90 10.80 6.78
N GLY A 140 5.70 9.83 6.36
CA GLY A 140 6.95 10.12 5.68
C GLY A 140 7.60 8.90 5.05
N TRP A 141 8.78 9.12 4.50
CA TRP A 141 9.47 8.21 3.61
C TRP A 141 10.94 8.12 3.97
N VAL A 142 11.55 6.95 3.79
CA VAL A 142 13.01 6.77 3.86
C VAL A 142 13.51 6.02 2.63
N PRO A 143 14.70 6.33 2.10
CA PRO A 143 15.21 5.66 0.92
C PRO A 143 15.54 4.19 1.24
N VAL A 144 15.23 3.31 0.30
CA VAL A 144 15.52 1.88 0.40
C VAL A 144 16.97 1.65 -0.01
N GLU A 145 17.85 1.67 0.98
CA GLU A 145 19.28 1.42 0.80
C GLU A 145 19.62 -0.07 0.93
N LYS A 146 20.54 -0.57 0.09
CA LYS A 146 21.00 -1.98 0.08
C LYS A 146 21.47 -2.46 1.47
N THR A 147 22.07 -1.58 2.25
CA THR A 147 22.61 -1.89 3.59
C THR A 147 21.55 -1.95 4.69
N ASN A 148 20.34 -1.46 4.43
CA ASN A 148 19.28 -1.41 5.43
C ASN A 148 18.46 -2.70 5.45
N LYS A 149 18.79 -3.59 6.39
CA LYS A 149 18.09 -4.87 6.59
C LYS A 149 16.60 -4.73 6.89
N GLN A 150 16.13 -3.58 7.39
CA GLN A 150 14.71 -3.34 7.62
C GLN A 150 13.89 -3.36 6.33
N TYR A 151 14.50 -2.98 5.21
CA TYR A 151 13.83 -2.84 3.91
C TYR A 151 14.34 -3.84 2.88
N CYS A 152 14.89 -4.99 3.31
CA CYS A 152 15.44 -6.01 2.42
C CYS A 152 14.42 -6.50 1.35
N TRP A 153 13.13 -6.58 1.68
CA TRP A 153 12.07 -6.97 0.71
C TRP A 153 11.69 -5.85 -0.26
N HIS A 154 11.92 -4.59 0.11
CA HIS A 154 11.76 -3.48 -0.84
C HIS A 154 12.97 -3.47 -1.78
N ALA A 155 14.15 -3.75 -1.24
CA ALA A 155 15.37 -3.90 -1.99
C ALA A 155 15.33 -5.07 -2.99
N SER A 156 14.55 -6.14 -2.75
CA SER A 156 14.50 -7.28 -3.68
C SER A 156 13.72 -7.03 -4.97
N VAL A 157 12.95 -5.94 -5.05
CA VAL A 157 12.12 -5.60 -6.21
C VAL A 157 12.68 -4.46 -7.07
N VAL A 158 13.88 -3.99 -6.77
CA VAL A 158 14.55 -2.93 -7.51
C VAL A 158 16.00 -3.28 -7.82
N SER A 159 16.45 -2.87 -8.98
CA SER A 159 17.87 -2.83 -9.34
C SER A 159 18.24 -1.40 -9.64
N TYR A 160 19.01 -0.76 -8.75
CA TYR A 160 19.49 0.60 -8.99
C TYR A 160 20.60 0.66 -10.03
N ASP A 161 21.31 -0.45 -10.25
CA ASP A 161 22.36 -0.53 -11.27
C ASP A 161 21.74 -0.60 -12.68
N ALA A 162 20.60 -1.26 -12.81
CA ALA A 162 19.78 -1.32 -14.03
C ALA A 162 18.68 -0.24 -14.08
N GLU A 163 18.54 0.58 -13.03
CA GLU A 163 17.49 1.60 -12.87
C GLU A 163 16.05 1.11 -13.12
N VAL A 164 15.73 -0.15 -12.76
CA VAL A 164 14.43 -0.79 -12.96
C VAL A 164 13.81 -1.32 -11.66
N ALA A 165 12.49 -1.52 -11.68
CA ALA A 165 11.70 -2.17 -10.64
C ALA A 165 10.83 -3.30 -11.20
N LEU A 166 10.53 -4.30 -10.38
CA LEU A 166 9.55 -5.35 -10.66
C LEU A 166 8.15 -4.87 -10.31
N VAL A 167 7.29 -4.75 -11.32
CA VAL A 167 5.95 -4.18 -11.20
C VAL A 167 4.91 -5.18 -11.65
N LEU A 168 3.87 -5.38 -10.83
CA LEU A 168 2.65 -6.06 -11.22
C LEU A 168 1.59 -5.03 -11.65
N ARG A 169 1.04 -5.19 -12.85
CA ARG A 169 0.00 -4.32 -13.42
C ARG A 169 -0.92 -5.07 -14.38
N PRO A 170 -2.09 -4.54 -14.76
CA PRO A 170 -2.88 -5.07 -15.86
C PRO A 170 -2.10 -5.00 -17.17
N TYR A 171 -2.25 -6.02 -18.01
CA TYR A 171 -1.66 -6.06 -19.35
C TYR A 171 -2.38 -5.06 -20.26
N CYS A 172 -1.61 -4.30 -21.07
CA CYS A 172 -2.13 -3.14 -21.79
C CYS A 172 -3.21 -3.48 -22.83
N GLU A 173 -3.18 -4.67 -23.43
CA GLU A 173 -4.15 -5.12 -24.44
C GLU A 173 -5.30 -5.91 -23.83
N ASN A 174 -5.15 -6.39 -22.59
CA ASN A 174 -6.15 -7.21 -21.90
C ASN A 174 -6.08 -6.97 -20.39
N GLU A 175 -7.00 -6.16 -19.88
CA GLU A 175 -7.09 -5.84 -18.44
C GLU A 175 -7.43 -7.06 -17.55
N ASP A 176 -7.93 -8.17 -18.12
CA ASP A 176 -8.18 -9.41 -17.38
C ASP A 176 -6.91 -10.24 -17.20
N LEU A 177 -5.85 -9.94 -17.96
CA LEU A 177 -4.51 -10.49 -17.81
C LEU A 177 -3.66 -9.54 -16.98
N LEU A 178 -2.95 -10.08 -16.00
CA LEU A 178 -1.91 -9.34 -15.29
C LEU A 178 -0.55 -9.54 -15.96
N GLU A 179 0.36 -8.61 -15.77
CA GLU A 179 1.76 -8.76 -16.12
C GLU A 179 2.66 -8.41 -14.95
N ILE A 180 3.70 -9.22 -14.73
CA ILE A 180 4.87 -8.84 -13.93
C ILE A 180 5.93 -8.37 -14.93
N ALA A 181 6.30 -7.10 -14.85
CA ALA A 181 7.22 -6.48 -15.77
C ALA A 181 8.42 -5.80 -15.08
N SER A 182 9.56 -5.77 -15.77
CA SER A 182 10.62 -4.79 -15.46
C SER A 182 10.20 -3.42 -15.98
N VAL A 183 10.18 -2.43 -15.10
CA VAL A 183 9.76 -1.05 -15.42
C VAL A 183 10.86 -0.08 -14.99
N PRO A 184 11.28 0.88 -15.84
CA PRO A 184 12.21 1.93 -15.44
C PRO A 184 11.72 2.69 -14.21
N LEU A 185 12.59 2.90 -13.22
CA LEU A 185 12.27 3.69 -12.03
C LEU A 185 11.86 5.12 -12.39
N ALA A 186 12.40 5.66 -13.49
CA ALA A 186 12.00 6.96 -14.03
C ALA A 186 10.50 7.05 -14.36
N ASP A 187 9.90 5.97 -14.87
CA ASP A 187 8.48 5.93 -15.21
C ASP A 187 7.59 5.94 -13.96
N LEU A 188 8.11 5.41 -12.86
CA LEU A 188 7.46 5.36 -11.55
C LEU A 188 7.65 6.62 -10.73
N MET A 189 8.43 7.60 -11.20
CA MET A 189 8.67 8.86 -10.47
C MET A 189 7.39 9.53 -10.00
N GLU A 190 7.42 9.95 -8.74
CA GLU A 190 6.34 10.62 -8.03
C GLU A 190 5.08 9.75 -7.81
N GLN A 191 5.17 8.44 -8.02
CA GLN A 191 4.09 7.49 -7.75
C GLN A 191 4.28 6.79 -6.42
N THR A 192 3.17 6.54 -5.72
CA THR A 192 3.13 5.60 -4.60
C THR A 192 2.74 4.22 -5.09
N LEU A 193 3.32 3.18 -4.49
CA LEU A 193 3.09 1.78 -4.84
C LEU A 193 2.83 0.97 -3.56
N GLU A 194 2.20 -0.20 -3.68
CA GLU A 194 2.18 -1.20 -2.62
C GLU A 194 3.21 -2.28 -2.95
N LEU A 195 4.14 -2.54 -2.03
CA LEU A 195 4.95 -3.75 -2.09
C LEU A 195 4.12 -4.91 -1.55
N ILE A 196 3.99 -5.98 -2.33
CA ILE A 196 3.39 -7.25 -1.88
C ILE A 196 4.38 -8.40 -2.09
N GLY A 197 4.15 -9.51 -1.40
CA GLY A 197 4.93 -10.73 -1.62
C GLY A 197 5.03 -11.64 -0.42
N THR A 198 5.87 -12.67 -0.57
CA THR A 198 6.01 -13.80 0.36
C THR A 198 6.24 -13.39 1.82
N ASN A 199 6.94 -12.28 2.05
CA ASN A 199 7.33 -11.82 3.38
C ASN A 199 6.62 -10.52 3.82
N VAL A 200 5.58 -10.11 3.09
CA VAL A 200 4.87 -8.86 3.35
C VAL A 200 3.47 -9.18 3.87
N ASN A 201 3.09 -8.54 4.98
CA ASN A 201 1.75 -8.61 5.60
C ASN A 201 1.16 -10.03 5.76
N GLY A 202 2.00 -11.05 5.95
CA GLY A 202 1.55 -12.43 6.11
C GLY A 202 1.22 -13.16 4.79
N ASN A 203 1.58 -12.58 3.64
CA ASN A 203 1.38 -13.14 2.30
C ASN A 203 -0.07 -13.52 1.98
N PRO A 204 -1.02 -12.57 2.08
CA PRO A 204 -2.45 -12.87 1.89
C PRO A 204 -2.81 -13.32 0.46
N TYR A 205 -1.89 -13.12 -0.49
CA TYR A 205 -2.01 -13.50 -1.88
C TYR A 205 -1.20 -14.76 -2.23
N SER A 206 -0.54 -15.40 -1.26
CA SER A 206 0.20 -16.66 -1.48
C SER A 206 1.27 -16.58 -2.59
N LEU A 207 1.98 -15.45 -2.71
CA LEU A 207 3.07 -15.29 -3.68
C LEU A 207 4.29 -16.08 -3.21
N GLY A 208 4.88 -16.85 -4.13
CA GLY A 208 6.13 -17.58 -3.92
C GLY A 208 6.13 -18.51 -2.70
N SER A 209 7.31 -18.86 -2.22
CA SER A 209 7.50 -19.68 -1.02
C SER A 209 8.64 -19.17 -0.16
N LYS A 210 8.75 -19.63 1.10
CA LYS A 210 9.89 -19.25 1.95
C LYS A 210 11.26 -19.60 1.34
N LYS A 211 11.31 -20.67 0.55
CA LYS A 211 12.52 -21.12 -0.14
C LYS A 211 12.80 -20.26 -1.40
N HIS A 212 11.74 -19.87 -2.09
CA HIS A 212 11.78 -19.11 -3.34
C HIS A 212 10.80 -17.93 -3.24
N PRO A 213 11.19 -16.85 -2.53
CA PRO A 213 10.29 -15.73 -2.27
C PRO A 213 10.04 -14.93 -3.55
N LEU A 214 8.83 -14.43 -3.70
CA LEU A 214 8.39 -13.54 -4.77
C LEU A 214 7.82 -12.27 -4.16
N HIS A 215 8.31 -11.12 -4.62
CA HIS A 215 7.85 -9.79 -4.25
C HIS A 215 7.69 -8.94 -5.51
N VAL A 216 6.70 -8.04 -5.52
CA VAL A 216 6.45 -7.13 -6.65
C VAL A 216 5.86 -5.82 -6.12
N LEU A 217 6.06 -4.73 -6.86
CA LEU A 217 5.39 -3.45 -6.63
C LEU A 217 4.08 -3.37 -7.41
N VAL A 218 3.02 -2.85 -6.80
CA VAL A 218 1.75 -2.56 -7.46
C VAL A 218 1.51 -1.05 -7.40
N PRO A 219 1.56 -0.32 -8.53
CA PRO A 219 1.22 1.11 -8.55
C PRO A 219 -0.19 1.36 -8.02
N HIS A 220 -0.35 2.39 -7.20
CA HIS A 220 -1.68 2.74 -6.69
C HIS A 220 -2.61 3.17 -7.83
N GLY A 221 -3.88 2.77 -7.73
CA GLY A 221 -4.90 3.20 -8.68
C GLY A 221 -4.94 2.43 -10.01
N ILE A 222 -4.09 1.41 -10.19
CA ILE A 222 -4.01 0.68 -11.46
C ILE A 222 -4.98 -0.52 -11.54
N LEU A 223 -5.34 -1.12 -10.41
CA LEU A 223 -6.25 -2.27 -10.34
C LEU A 223 -7.70 -1.80 -10.17
N ARG A 224 -8.40 -1.52 -11.27
CA ARG A 224 -9.79 -1.03 -11.24
C ARG A 224 -10.77 -2.09 -10.73
N VAL A 225 -11.77 -1.63 -9.96
CA VAL A 225 -12.95 -2.43 -9.61
C VAL A 225 -14.07 -2.05 -10.58
N ARG A 226 -14.37 -2.91 -11.56
CA ARG A 226 -15.29 -2.60 -12.66
C ARG A 226 -16.74 -2.42 -12.19
N ASN A 227 -17.18 -3.26 -11.26
CA ASN A 227 -18.55 -3.28 -10.74
C ASN A 227 -18.59 -2.90 -9.25
N ALA A 228 -17.91 -1.81 -8.90
CA ALA A 228 -17.93 -1.32 -7.53
C ALA A 228 -19.37 -0.94 -7.13
N PRO A 229 -19.89 -1.43 -5.98
CA PRO A 229 -21.22 -1.05 -5.54
C PRO A 229 -21.26 0.43 -5.12
N PRO A 230 -22.44 1.06 -5.14
CA PRO A 230 -22.65 2.38 -4.53
C PRO A 230 -22.12 2.46 -3.10
N VAL A 231 -21.78 3.67 -2.65
CA VAL A 231 -21.30 3.96 -1.29
C VAL A 231 -22.44 3.88 -0.27
N VAL A 232 -22.96 2.67 -0.09
CA VAL A 232 -24.05 2.33 0.81
C VAL A 232 -23.61 1.11 1.61
N TYR A 233 -23.64 1.22 2.94
CA TYR A 233 -23.05 0.24 3.86
C TYR A 233 -23.48 -1.19 3.52
N GLN A 234 -24.79 -1.43 3.42
CA GLN A 234 -25.33 -2.77 3.17
C GLN A 234 -24.93 -3.33 1.80
N GLN A 235 -24.85 -2.48 0.77
CA GLN A 235 -24.48 -2.91 -0.57
C GLN A 235 -23.00 -3.29 -0.64
N LEU A 236 -22.13 -2.48 -0.03
CA LEU A 236 -20.71 -2.80 0.11
C LEU A 236 -20.50 -4.08 0.93
N TYR A 237 -21.23 -4.22 2.04
CA TYR A 237 -21.18 -5.40 2.89
C TYR A 237 -21.54 -6.67 2.10
N SER A 238 -22.69 -6.68 1.41
CA SER A 238 -23.12 -7.80 0.57
C SER A 238 -22.14 -8.06 -0.58
N TRP A 239 -21.66 -7.02 -1.28
CA TRP A 239 -20.71 -7.16 -2.39
C TRP A 239 -19.42 -7.86 -1.95
N PHE A 240 -18.84 -7.48 -0.80
CA PHE A 240 -17.66 -8.15 -0.26
C PHE A 240 -17.89 -9.63 0.07
N GLN A 241 -19.12 -10.06 0.34
CA GLN A 241 -19.43 -11.45 0.70
C GLN A 241 -19.84 -12.32 -0.48
N GLU A 242 -20.58 -11.74 -1.43
CA GLU A 242 -21.33 -12.50 -2.44
C GLU A 242 -20.76 -12.34 -3.86
N CYS A 243 -19.97 -11.29 -4.11
CA CYS A 243 -19.40 -11.02 -5.43
C CYS A 243 -17.96 -11.56 -5.53
N GLN A 244 -17.61 -12.16 -6.66
CA GLN A 244 -16.24 -12.62 -6.94
C GLN A 244 -15.24 -11.44 -6.98
N ASP A 245 -15.61 -10.32 -7.61
CA ASP A 245 -14.82 -9.06 -7.59
C ASP A 245 -14.66 -8.53 -6.15
N GLY A 246 -15.58 -8.92 -5.26
CA GLY A 246 -15.59 -8.62 -3.83
C GLY A 246 -14.57 -9.40 -3.00
N CYS A 247 -13.87 -10.38 -3.58
CA CYS A 247 -12.80 -11.14 -2.92
C CYS A 247 -11.49 -10.34 -2.81
N VAL A 248 -11.56 -9.12 -2.30
CA VAL A 248 -10.42 -8.19 -2.11
C VAL A 248 -10.37 -7.66 -0.68
N GLU A 249 -9.24 -7.11 -0.22
CA GLU A 249 -9.14 -6.54 1.14
C GLU A 249 -10.15 -5.41 1.41
N GLY A 250 -10.41 -4.64 0.36
CA GLY A 250 -11.07 -3.35 0.43
C GLY A 250 -11.09 -2.65 -0.92
N ILE A 251 -11.66 -1.45 -0.93
CA ILE A 251 -11.70 -0.55 -2.08
C ILE A 251 -11.02 0.76 -1.68
N VAL A 252 -10.29 1.36 -2.62
CA VAL A 252 -9.84 2.75 -2.55
C VAL A 252 -10.52 3.52 -3.68
N TRP A 253 -11.20 4.61 -3.34
CA TRP A 253 -11.76 5.57 -4.29
C TRP A 253 -10.78 6.73 -4.49
N HIS A 254 -10.48 7.02 -5.75
CA HIS A 254 -9.62 8.12 -6.18
C HIS A 254 -10.49 9.25 -6.69
N CYS A 255 -10.70 10.27 -5.85
CA CYS A 255 -11.59 11.39 -6.14
C CYS A 255 -10.91 12.41 -7.08
N ASN A 256 -11.72 13.22 -7.76
CA ASN A 256 -11.23 14.14 -8.82
C ASN A 256 -10.37 15.30 -8.30
N ASP A 257 -10.55 15.67 -7.02
CA ASP A 257 -9.73 16.63 -6.27
C ASP A 257 -8.41 16.01 -5.76
N GLY A 258 -8.21 14.71 -5.98
CA GLY A 258 -7.06 13.94 -5.50
C GLY A 258 -7.20 13.45 -4.06
N THR A 259 -8.37 13.59 -3.42
CA THR A 259 -8.68 12.95 -2.14
C THR A 259 -8.78 11.44 -2.34
N LEU A 260 -8.20 10.68 -1.43
CA LEU A 260 -8.32 9.23 -1.39
C LEU A 260 -9.25 8.85 -0.25
N ILE A 261 -10.21 7.99 -0.54
CA ILE A 261 -11.14 7.42 0.46
C ILE A 261 -11.02 5.91 0.37
N LYS A 262 -11.13 5.17 1.49
CA LYS A 262 -11.11 3.70 1.44
C LYS A 262 -12.19 3.06 2.26
N VAL A 263 -12.47 1.79 1.96
CA VAL A 263 -13.11 0.88 2.91
C VAL A 263 -12.27 -0.38 2.97
N HIS A 264 -12.18 -0.97 4.15
CA HIS A 264 -11.55 -2.27 4.33
C HIS A 264 -12.61 -3.21 4.94
N ARG A 265 -12.66 -4.47 4.47
CA ARG A 265 -13.49 -5.54 5.03
C ARG A 265 -13.61 -5.53 6.56
N HIS A 266 -12.50 -5.34 7.28
CA HIS A 266 -12.54 -5.38 8.75
C HIS A 266 -13.31 -4.21 9.37
N HIS A 267 -13.38 -3.05 8.71
CA HIS A 267 -14.25 -1.96 9.17
C HIS A 267 -15.71 -2.40 9.11
N LEU A 268 -16.08 -3.24 8.14
CA LEU A 268 -17.42 -3.82 8.00
C LEU A 268 -17.61 -5.09 8.86
N GLY A 269 -16.66 -5.41 9.75
CA GLY A 269 -16.70 -6.62 10.58
C GLY A 269 -16.40 -7.93 9.82
N LEU A 270 -16.03 -7.85 8.54
CA LEU A 270 -15.71 -8.99 7.69
C LEU A 270 -14.24 -9.43 7.87
N LYS A 271 -13.99 -10.74 7.81
CA LYS A 271 -12.62 -11.29 7.75
C LYS A 271 -12.00 -11.02 6.38
N TRP A 272 -10.70 -11.27 6.23
CA TRP A 272 -10.08 -11.44 4.91
C TRP A 272 -10.92 -12.41 4.04
N PRO A 273 -11.00 -12.24 2.71
CA PRO A 273 -11.77 -13.16 1.85
C PRO A 273 -11.47 -14.62 2.16
N ASN A 274 -12.52 -15.45 2.26
CA ASN A 274 -12.37 -16.89 2.36
C ASN A 274 -12.18 -17.43 0.93
N GLY A 275 -11.09 -18.14 0.66
CA GLY A 275 -10.76 -18.62 -0.68
C GLY A 275 -9.75 -17.71 -1.40
N ASP A 276 -9.70 -17.79 -2.73
CA ASP A 276 -8.71 -17.07 -3.53
C ASP A 276 -9.07 -15.59 -3.66
N PRO A 277 -8.16 -14.65 -3.32
CA PRO A 277 -8.35 -13.25 -3.61
C PRO A 277 -8.56 -13.02 -5.12
N PHE A 278 -9.32 -11.99 -5.48
CA PHE A 278 -9.59 -11.64 -6.87
C PHE A 278 -8.30 -11.38 -7.67
N LEU A 279 -7.26 -10.83 -7.02
CA LEU A 279 -5.94 -10.69 -7.64
C LEU A 279 -5.37 -12.04 -8.13
N ASN A 280 -5.62 -13.14 -7.41
CA ASN A 280 -5.18 -14.49 -7.77
C ASN A 280 -6.11 -15.23 -8.74
N SER A 281 -7.30 -14.71 -9.03
CA SER A 281 -8.17 -15.33 -10.04
C SER A 281 -7.82 -14.92 -11.47
N ARG A 282 -6.84 -14.01 -11.64
CA ARG A 282 -6.41 -13.52 -12.95
C ARG A 282 -5.14 -14.25 -13.42
N PRO A 283 -5.08 -14.65 -14.70
CA PRO A 283 -3.85 -15.13 -15.29
C PRO A 283 -2.77 -14.04 -15.25
N VAL A 284 -1.51 -14.46 -15.32
CA VAL A 284 -0.37 -13.55 -15.30
C VAL A 284 0.67 -13.97 -16.34
N VAL A 285 1.21 -13.00 -17.05
CA VAL A 285 2.37 -13.16 -17.93
C VAL A 285 3.59 -12.48 -17.30
N ILE A 286 4.77 -13.06 -17.50
CA ILE A 286 6.04 -12.43 -17.07
C ILE A 286 6.67 -11.76 -18.29
N HIS A 287 6.98 -10.47 -18.18
CA HIS A 287 7.61 -9.69 -19.24
C HIS A 287 8.86 -8.98 -18.72
N MET A 288 10.02 -9.56 -18.97
CA MET A 288 11.31 -9.02 -18.55
C MET A 288 12.03 -8.46 -19.77
N ASP A 289 12.04 -7.13 -19.91
CA ASP A 289 12.88 -6.46 -20.90
C ASP A 289 14.34 -6.46 -20.40
N MET A 290 15.15 -7.36 -20.96
CA MET A 290 16.52 -7.64 -20.54
C MET A 290 17.57 -7.16 -21.55
N MET A 291 17.15 -6.49 -22.64
CA MET A 291 18.01 -6.27 -23.82
C MET A 291 19.18 -5.29 -23.62
N GLU A 292 19.35 -4.69 -22.43
CA GLU A 292 20.38 -3.67 -22.20
C GLU A 292 21.26 -3.86 -20.96
N TYR A 293 21.12 -4.96 -20.21
CA TYR A 293 21.81 -5.10 -18.92
C TYR A 293 22.99 -6.08 -19.01
N ASN A 294 24.21 -5.55 -18.88
CA ASN A 294 25.44 -6.34 -18.82
C ASN A 294 25.35 -7.39 -17.70
N GLN A 295 25.37 -8.67 -18.08
CA GLN A 295 25.28 -9.81 -17.15
C GLN A 295 26.43 -9.86 -16.13
N ASP A 296 27.56 -9.21 -16.43
CA ASP A 296 28.78 -9.24 -15.62
C ASP A 296 28.79 -8.25 -14.44
N SER A 297 27.91 -7.26 -14.39
CA SER A 297 27.84 -6.30 -13.27
C SER A 297 26.94 -6.76 -12.13
N LEU A 298 26.44 -8.00 -12.21
CA LEU A 298 25.36 -8.50 -11.38
C LEU A 298 25.86 -9.39 -10.23
N SER A 299 26.46 -8.79 -9.18
CA SER A 299 26.78 -9.50 -7.93
C SER A 299 25.91 -9.13 -6.70
N ASP A 300 25.23 -10.15 -6.17
CA ASP A 300 25.23 -10.63 -4.76
C ASP A 300 24.09 -10.39 -3.75
N SER A 301 22.91 -9.87 -4.12
CA SER A 301 21.70 -10.16 -3.29
C SER A 301 20.36 -9.71 -3.88
N GLN A 302 20.33 -8.62 -4.66
CA GLN A 302 19.10 -8.10 -5.27
C GLN A 302 18.80 -8.74 -6.64
N GLN A 303 19.80 -9.37 -7.26
CA GLN A 303 19.68 -9.98 -8.59
C GLN A 303 18.94 -11.31 -8.64
N ASN A 304 18.67 -11.96 -7.51
CA ASN A 304 18.02 -13.26 -7.59
C ASN A 304 16.60 -13.16 -8.14
N LEU A 305 15.84 -12.13 -7.80
CA LEU A 305 14.43 -12.09 -8.22
C LEU A 305 14.27 -11.65 -9.67
N LEU A 306 14.93 -10.56 -10.09
CA LEU A 306 14.91 -10.12 -11.49
C LEU A 306 15.49 -11.20 -12.41
N ASN A 307 16.64 -11.81 -12.06
CA ASN A 307 17.24 -12.85 -12.89
C ASN A 307 16.47 -14.18 -12.82
N ALA A 308 15.79 -14.50 -11.71
CA ALA A 308 14.92 -15.67 -11.66
C ALA A 308 13.73 -15.47 -12.60
N LEU A 309 13.06 -14.32 -12.52
CA LEU A 309 11.90 -14.00 -13.36
C LEU A 309 12.28 -13.88 -14.85
N SER A 310 13.49 -13.42 -15.17
CA SER A 310 13.93 -13.34 -16.57
C SER A 310 13.97 -14.69 -17.29
N ARG A 311 14.13 -15.80 -16.55
CA ARG A 311 14.05 -17.18 -17.11
C ARG A 311 12.64 -17.58 -17.53
N PHE A 312 11.64 -16.86 -17.03
CA PHE A 312 10.23 -17.08 -17.33
C PHE A 312 9.67 -16.00 -18.25
N ASN A 313 10.53 -15.22 -18.93
CA ASN A 313 10.06 -14.19 -19.86
C ASN A 313 9.14 -14.79 -20.94
N GLY A 314 7.96 -14.21 -21.11
CA GLY A 314 6.89 -14.69 -21.99
C GLY A 314 6.06 -15.86 -21.44
N HIS A 315 6.37 -16.38 -20.25
CA HIS A 315 5.60 -17.47 -19.66
C HIS A 315 4.27 -16.96 -19.12
N HIS A 316 3.22 -17.76 -19.32
CA HIS A 316 1.89 -17.54 -18.78
C HIS A 316 1.60 -18.51 -17.63
N PHE A 317 0.96 -17.98 -16.59
CA PHE A 317 0.48 -18.72 -15.43
C PHE A 317 -1.01 -18.42 -15.25
N ASN A 318 -1.79 -19.36 -14.71
CA ASN A 318 -3.22 -19.11 -14.50
C ASN A 318 -3.48 -18.22 -13.29
N SER A 319 -2.47 -18.06 -12.41
CA SER A 319 -2.55 -17.21 -11.23
C SER A 319 -1.16 -16.83 -10.69
N LEU A 320 -1.06 -15.75 -9.91
CA LEU A 320 0.20 -15.31 -9.28
C LEU A 320 0.82 -16.35 -8.33
N ARG A 321 -0.01 -17.17 -7.68
CA ARG A 321 0.42 -18.23 -6.76
C ARG A 321 1.13 -19.39 -7.44
N GLU A 322 0.91 -19.58 -8.74
CA GLU A 322 1.53 -20.65 -9.55
C GLU A 322 2.97 -20.29 -9.95
N ILE A 323 3.39 -19.05 -9.71
CA ILE A 323 4.77 -18.64 -9.97
C ILE A 323 5.67 -19.24 -8.89
N HIS A 324 6.29 -20.35 -9.23
CA HIS A 324 7.31 -21.02 -8.43
C HIS A 324 8.67 -20.81 -9.11
N LEU A 325 9.57 -20.09 -8.44
CA LEU A 325 10.92 -19.78 -8.94
C LEU A 325 11.91 -20.93 -8.70
N ASP A 326 11.41 -22.17 -8.76
CA ASP A 326 12.22 -23.37 -8.63
C ASP A 326 13.01 -23.51 -9.95
N ALA A 327 14.33 -23.45 -9.83
CA ALA A 327 15.27 -23.64 -10.95
C ALA A 327 15.36 -25.11 -11.36
#